data_AF-D6PRS2-F1
#
_entry.id   AF-D6PRS2-F1
#
_cell.length_a   1.000
_cell.length_b   1.000
_cell.length_c   1.000
_cell.angle_alpha   90.00
_cell.angle_beta   90.00
_cell.angle_gamma   90.00
#
_symmetry.space_group_name_H-M   'P 1'
#
loop_
_entity.id
_entity.type
_entity.pdbx_description
1 polymer ?
#
loop_
_entity_poly.entity_id
_entity_poly.type
_entity_poly.pdbx_seq_one_letter_code
_entity_poly.pdbx_strand_id
1 'polypeptide(L)'
;MAYLLRRMGFENMLIQRTHYELKKDLALHKNLEYIWRQSWDAMETTDIFVHMMPFYSYDIPHTCGPEPAICCQFDFARMRGFKYELCPWGKHPVETTQENVQERALKLLDQYRKKSSLFRTNTLLIPLGDDFRYISIDEAEAQFRNYQLLFDHINSNPSLNAEAKFGTLEDYFRALRE
;
A
#
# COMPACT_ATOMS: atom_id res chain seq x y z
N MET A 1 11.81 15.28 12.37
CA MET A 1 12.14 13.92 11.89
C MET A 1 13.09 13.94 10.70
N ALA A 2 12.68 14.49 9.54
CA ALA A 2 13.48 14.52 8.31
C ALA A 2 14.97 14.87 8.53
N TYR A 3 15.26 16.02 9.17
CA TYR A 3 16.61 16.44 9.50
C TYR A 3 17.41 15.38 10.29
N LEU A 4 16.86 14.85 11.38
CA LEU A 4 17.57 13.89 12.24
C LEU A 4 17.84 12.58 11.50
N LEU A 5 16.84 12.05 10.78
CA LEU A 5 16.98 10.83 9.99
C LEU A 5 18.08 10.98 8.93
N ARG A 6 18.08 12.11 8.22
CA ARG A 6 19.13 12.42 7.24
C ARG A 6 20.52 12.45 7.88
N ARG A 7 20.66 13.08 9.06
CA ARG A 7 21.93 13.12 9.81
C ARG A 7 22.36 11.77 10.37
N MET A 8 21.46 10.79 10.45
CA MET A 8 21.74 9.40 10.82
C MET A 8 22.06 8.50 9.61
N GLY A 9 22.08 9.04 8.39
CA GLY A 9 22.39 8.28 7.17
C GLY A 9 21.17 7.69 6.46
N PHE A 10 19.95 8.00 6.88
CA PHE A 10 18.75 7.59 6.14
C PHE A 10 18.60 8.42 4.85
N GLU A 11 18.17 7.75 3.79
CA GLU A 11 17.91 8.37 2.48
C GLU A 11 16.41 8.54 2.19
N ASN A 12 15.58 7.73 2.83
CA ASN A 12 14.15 7.64 2.55
C ASN A 12 13.35 7.65 3.86
N MET A 13 12.15 8.22 3.82
CA MET A 13 11.18 8.11 4.90
C MET A 13 9.75 8.02 4.36
N LEU A 14 8.86 7.43 5.15
CA LEU A 14 7.44 7.33 4.85
C LEU A 14 6.63 7.99 5.97
N ILE A 15 5.57 8.72 5.59
CA ILE A 15 4.65 9.37 6.53
C ILE A 15 3.19 9.10 6.14
N GLN A 16 2.30 9.17 7.13
CA GLN A 16 0.86 8.92 6.92
C GLN A 16 -0.05 10.00 7.52
N ARG A 17 0.01 10.28 8.82
CA ARG A 17 -0.95 11.20 9.48
C ARG A 17 -0.67 12.68 9.17
N THR A 18 -1.11 13.12 7.99
CA THR A 18 -1.13 14.52 7.51
C THR A 18 -2.56 14.97 7.25
N HIS A 19 -2.79 16.29 7.17
CA HIS A 19 -4.14 16.83 6.95
C HIS A 19 -4.74 16.30 5.63
N TYR A 20 -6.03 15.94 5.64
CA TYR A 20 -6.65 15.30 4.47
C TYR A 20 -6.74 16.23 3.25
N GLU A 21 -6.89 17.54 3.44
CA GLU A 21 -6.85 18.51 2.34
C GLU A 21 -5.45 18.58 1.70
N LEU A 22 -4.39 18.42 2.50
CA LEU A 22 -3.02 18.34 1.98
C LEU A 22 -2.82 17.07 1.18
N LYS A 23 -3.32 15.92 1.67
CA LYS A 23 -3.30 14.66 0.88
C LYS A 23 -4.01 14.84 -0.44
N LYS A 24 -5.20 15.46 -0.45
CA LYS A 24 -5.99 15.72 -1.65
C LYS A 24 -5.22 16.62 -2.63
N ASP A 25 -4.69 17.74 -2.17
CA ASP A 25 -3.94 18.68 -2.99
C ASP A 25 -2.67 18.06 -3.60
N LEU A 26 -1.86 17.38 -2.77
CA LEU A 26 -0.65 16.73 -3.23
C LEU A 26 -0.96 15.55 -4.17
N ALA A 27 -2.03 14.79 -3.93
CA ALA A 27 -2.45 13.70 -4.82
C ALA A 27 -2.89 14.23 -6.20
N LEU A 28 -3.64 15.33 -6.24
CA LEU A 28 -4.07 15.98 -7.49
C LEU A 28 -2.87 16.42 -8.35
N HIS A 29 -1.79 16.86 -7.72
CA HIS A 29 -0.58 17.32 -8.39
C HIS A 29 0.54 16.26 -8.45
N LYS A 30 0.27 15.01 -8.06
CA LYS A 30 1.26 13.92 -7.97
C LYS A 30 2.53 14.29 -7.18
N ASN A 31 2.34 15.03 -6.10
CA ASN A 31 3.36 15.53 -5.18
C ASN A 31 3.30 14.83 -3.81
N LEU A 32 2.76 13.60 -3.75
CA LEU A 32 2.81 12.75 -2.56
C LEU A 32 4.22 12.18 -2.30
N GLU A 33 5.08 12.22 -3.31
CA GLU A 33 6.50 11.90 -3.22
C GLU A 33 7.30 13.18 -3.42
N TYR A 34 8.20 13.53 -2.50
CA TYR A 34 8.95 14.78 -2.57
C TYR A 34 10.23 14.73 -1.74
N ILE A 35 11.14 15.66 -2.03
CA ILE A 35 12.34 15.90 -1.21
C ILE A 35 11.96 16.86 -0.08
N TRP A 36 12.14 16.43 1.17
CA TRP A 36 11.84 17.27 2.33
C TRP A 36 13.11 17.90 2.90
N ARG A 37 13.34 19.16 2.51
CA ARG A 37 14.46 19.98 2.94
C ARG A 37 14.09 20.87 4.13
N GLN A 38 15.07 21.19 4.98
CA GLN A 38 14.89 22.22 5.99
C GLN A 38 14.87 23.61 5.35
N SER A 39 14.00 24.51 5.80
CA SER A 39 13.80 25.82 5.16
C SER A 39 15.04 26.72 5.14
N TRP A 40 15.98 26.50 6.06
CA TRP A 40 17.24 27.25 6.17
C TRP A 40 18.41 26.62 5.40
N ASP A 41 18.25 25.40 4.88
CA ASP A 41 19.34 24.65 4.26
C ASP A 41 19.48 24.97 2.77
N ALA A 42 20.14 26.09 2.48
CA ALA A 42 20.41 26.50 1.10
C ALA A 42 21.37 25.57 0.34
N MET A 43 22.11 24.71 1.05
CA MET A 43 23.11 23.81 0.46
C MET A 43 22.59 22.40 0.20
N GLU A 44 21.29 22.14 0.44
CA GLU A 44 20.62 20.86 0.12
C GLU A 44 21.21 19.64 0.88
N THR A 45 21.90 19.90 1.99
CA THR A 45 22.60 18.87 2.77
C THR A 45 21.65 17.99 3.60
N THR A 46 20.43 18.48 3.82
CA THR A 46 19.41 17.90 4.70
C THR A 46 18.29 17.18 3.93
N ASP A 47 18.46 17.02 2.61
CA ASP A 47 17.48 16.39 1.74
C ASP A 47 17.27 14.92 2.09
N ILE A 48 15.99 14.55 2.21
CA ILE A 48 15.54 13.17 2.37
C ILE A 48 14.31 12.96 1.49
N PHE A 49 14.25 11.82 0.80
CA PHE A 49 13.09 11.47 -0.01
C PHE A 49 11.94 11.01 0.90
N VAL A 50 10.74 11.52 0.63
CA VAL A 50 9.55 11.26 1.44
C VAL A 50 8.45 10.68 0.57
N HIS A 51 7.88 9.58 1.04
CA HIS A 51 6.60 9.07 0.55
C HIS A 51 5.48 9.41 1.55
N MET A 52 4.49 10.18 1.12
CA MET A 52 3.25 10.41 1.86
C MET A 52 2.16 9.46 1.37
N MET A 53 1.66 8.62 2.28
CA MET A 53 0.51 7.75 1.96
C MET A 53 -0.74 8.59 1.63
N PRO A 54 -1.56 8.18 0.64
CA PRO A 54 -2.59 9.06 0.08
C PRO A 54 -3.92 9.08 0.85
N PHE A 55 -4.19 8.05 1.66
CA PHE A 55 -5.52 7.81 2.21
C PHE A 55 -5.57 7.99 3.73
N TYR A 56 -6.77 7.77 4.29
CA TYR A 56 -7.14 8.14 5.67
C TYR A 56 -6.36 7.38 6.76
N SER A 57 -6.17 6.08 6.60
CA SER A 57 -5.59 5.18 7.61
C SER A 57 -4.46 4.33 7.00
N TYR A 58 -3.67 3.68 7.85
CA TYR A 58 -2.67 2.69 7.42
C TYR A 58 -3.21 1.25 7.42
N ASP A 59 -4.46 1.05 7.82
CA ASP A 59 -5.14 -0.24 7.77
C ASP A 59 -5.30 -0.76 6.32
N ILE A 60 -5.58 -2.06 6.18
CA ILE A 60 -5.77 -2.70 4.86
C ILE A 60 -6.90 -2.03 4.04
N PRO A 61 -8.08 -1.72 4.61
CA PRO A 61 -9.12 -0.99 3.88
C PRO A 61 -8.68 0.34 3.26
N HIS A 62 -7.71 1.05 3.84
CA HIS A 62 -7.26 2.36 3.35
C HIS A 62 -5.87 2.33 2.71
N THR A 63 -5.36 1.17 2.30
CA THR A 63 -4.02 1.05 1.72
C THR A 63 -4.00 0.41 0.34
N CYS A 64 -4.98 -0.42 -0.01
CA CYS A 64 -5.06 -1.05 -1.32
C CYS A 64 -5.41 -0.04 -2.44
N GLY A 65 -6.26 0.94 -2.17
CA GLY A 65 -6.83 1.86 -3.15
C GLY A 65 -7.87 2.79 -2.53
N PRO A 66 -8.55 3.61 -3.35
CA PRO A 66 -9.45 4.65 -2.84
C PRO A 66 -10.80 4.14 -2.32
N GLU A 67 -11.19 2.88 -2.61
CA GLU A 67 -12.48 2.34 -2.22
C GLU A 67 -12.35 1.33 -1.06
N PRO A 68 -12.54 1.77 0.19
CA PRO A 68 -12.28 0.92 1.35
C PRO A 68 -13.25 -0.27 1.46
N ALA A 69 -14.46 -0.15 0.91
CA ALA A 69 -15.41 -1.26 0.77
C ALA A 69 -14.88 -2.40 -0.13
N ILE A 70 -14.03 -2.08 -1.10
CA ILE A 70 -13.35 -3.07 -1.95
C ILE A 70 -12.10 -3.57 -1.23
N CYS A 71 -11.25 -2.68 -0.73
CA CYS A 71 -10.00 -3.05 -0.07
C CYS A 71 -10.21 -3.93 1.16
N CYS A 72 -11.27 -3.71 1.93
CA CYS A 72 -11.60 -4.55 3.08
C CYS A 72 -11.86 -6.01 2.69
N GLN A 73 -12.32 -6.29 1.46
CA GLN A 73 -12.49 -7.67 0.96
C GLN A 73 -11.16 -8.38 0.71
N PHE A 74 -10.02 -7.69 0.84
CA PHE A 74 -8.67 -8.23 0.72
C PHE A 74 -7.91 -8.15 2.05
N ASP A 75 -8.62 -7.92 3.16
CA ASP A 75 -8.13 -8.16 4.52
C ASP A 75 -8.62 -9.55 4.98
N PHE A 76 -7.87 -10.60 4.65
CA PHE A 76 -8.35 -11.98 4.85
C PHE A 76 -8.53 -12.37 6.33
N ALA A 77 -7.98 -11.61 7.27
CA ALA A 77 -8.28 -11.84 8.69
C ALA A 77 -9.66 -11.32 9.12
N ARG A 78 -10.39 -10.61 8.25
CA ARG A 78 -11.80 -10.25 8.47
C ARG A 78 -12.78 -11.27 7.87
N MET A 79 -12.27 -12.42 7.39
CA MET A 79 -13.12 -13.56 7.05
C MET A 79 -13.80 -14.12 8.30
N ARG A 80 -14.96 -14.75 8.10
CA ARG A 80 -15.67 -15.43 9.19
C ARG A 80 -14.77 -16.52 9.79
N GLY A 81 -14.67 -16.56 11.12
CA GLY A 81 -13.83 -17.52 11.86
C GLY A 81 -12.58 -16.91 12.49
N PHE A 82 -12.17 -15.72 12.05
CA PHE A 82 -11.11 -14.95 12.70
C PHE A 82 -11.66 -14.01 13.79
N LYS A 83 -10.77 -13.53 14.66
CA LYS A 83 -11.11 -12.67 15.80
C LYS A 83 -11.36 -11.20 15.44
N TYR A 84 -11.07 -10.79 14.21
CA TYR A 84 -11.18 -9.39 13.79
C TYR A 84 -12.61 -9.02 13.38
N GLU A 85 -12.92 -7.74 13.50
CA GLU A 85 -14.23 -7.21 13.11
C GLU A 85 -14.49 -7.38 11.61
N LEU A 86 -15.73 -7.73 11.30
CA LEU A 86 -16.21 -7.78 9.93
C LEU A 86 -16.08 -6.43 9.23
N CYS A 87 -15.96 -6.45 7.90
CA CYS A 87 -15.95 -5.22 7.10
C CYS A 87 -17.20 -4.36 7.34
N PRO A 88 -17.06 -3.08 7.74
CA PRO A 88 -18.18 -2.21 8.05
C PRO A 88 -19.05 -1.86 6.82
N TRP A 89 -18.53 -2.07 5.60
CA TRP A 89 -19.25 -1.84 4.34
C TRP A 89 -20.15 -3.00 3.90
N GLY A 90 -20.35 -4.02 4.74
CA GLY A 90 -21.27 -5.15 4.44
C GLY A 90 -20.80 -6.10 3.33
N LYS A 91 -19.56 -5.92 2.83
CA LYS A 91 -18.89 -6.82 1.87
C LYS A 91 -17.65 -7.39 2.53
N HIS A 92 -17.71 -8.66 2.92
CA HIS A 92 -16.64 -9.33 3.65
C HIS A 92 -15.64 -10.01 2.69
N PRO A 93 -14.41 -10.27 3.15
CA PRO A 93 -13.46 -11.07 2.38
C PRO A 93 -14.01 -12.48 2.17
N VAL A 94 -13.66 -13.06 1.04
CA VAL A 94 -13.94 -14.45 0.67
C VAL A 94 -12.62 -15.06 0.25
N GLU A 95 -12.40 -16.31 0.64
CA GLU A 95 -11.20 -17.05 0.26
C GLU A 95 -11.02 -17.08 -1.26
N THR A 96 -9.79 -16.87 -1.70
CA THR A 96 -9.37 -16.86 -3.09
C THR A 96 -9.18 -18.31 -3.52
N THR A 97 -9.89 -18.69 -4.57
CA THR A 97 -9.86 -20.04 -5.14
C THR A 97 -9.62 -19.96 -6.64
N GLN A 98 -9.36 -21.09 -7.29
CA GLN A 98 -9.16 -21.11 -8.75
C GLN A 98 -10.40 -20.62 -9.52
N GLU A 99 -11.59 -20.79 -8.96
CA GLU A 99 -12.86 -20.37 -9.57
C GLU A 99 -13.07 -18.85 -9.52
N ASN A 100 -12.54 -18.17 -8.49
CA ASN A 100 -12.78 -16.74 -8.28
C ASN A 100 -11.55 -15.85 -8.46
N VAL A 101 -10.34 -16.42 -8.58
CA VAL A 101 -9.07 -15.68 -8.61
C VAL A 101 -9.02 -14.62 -9.70
N GLN A 102 -9.58 -14.90 -10.88
CA GLN A 102 -9.61 -13.93 -11.98
C GLN A 102 -10.44 -12.69 -11.62
N GLU A 103 -11.64 -12.86 -11.09
CA GLU A 103 -12.52 -11.76 -10.68
C GLU A 103 -11.90 -10.95 -9.54
N ARG A 104 -11.32 -11.65 -8.55
CA ARG A 104 -10.68 -11.06 -7.38
C ARG A 104 -9.42 -10.28 -7.77
N ALA A 105 -8.57 -10.83 -8.62
CA ALA A 105 -7.35 -10.20 -9.11
C ALA A 105 -7.65 -8.93 -9.90
N LEU A 106 -8.62 -8.97 -10.81
CA LEU A 106 -9.02 -7.78 -11.58
C LEU A 106 -9.56 -6.68 -10.68
N LYS A 107 -10.35 -7.02 -9.65
CA LYS A 107 -10.89 -6.08 -8.68
C LYS A 107 -9.80 -5.45 -7.81
N LEU A 108 -8.82 -6.23 -7.36
CA LEU A 108 -7.68 -5.71 -6.60
C LEU A 108 -6.79 -4.80 -7.47
N LEU A 109 -6.49 -5.25 -8.69
CA LEU A 109 -5.63 -4.53 -9.62
C LEU A 109 -6.25 -3.19 -10.06
N ASP A 110 -7.58 -3.11 -10.19
CA ASP A 110 -8.28 -1.84 -10.41
C ASP A 110 -8.01 -0.84 -9.27
N GLN A 111 -8.05 -1.27 -8.01
CA GLN A 111 -7.71 -0.43 -6.86
C GLN A 111 -6.24 0.00 -6.86
N TYR A 112 -5.33 -0.92 -7.20
CA TYR A 112 -3.91 -0.62 -7.33
C TYR A 112 -3.65 0.42 -8.44
N ARG A 113 -4.29 0.29 -9.61
CA ARG A 113 -4.19 1.26 -10.71
C ARG A 113 -4.78 2.62 -10.36
N LYS A 114 -5.90 2.66 -9.63
CA LYS A 114 -6.46 3.92 -9.12
C LYS A 114 -5.48 4.59 -8.16
N LYS A 115 -4.85 3.84 -7.25
CA LYS A 115 -3.82 4.37 -6.35
C LYS A 115 -2.57 4.82 -7.09
N SER A 116 -2.10 4.07 -8.10
CA SER A 116 -0.90 4.43 -8.85
C SER A 116 -1.07 5.74 -9.63
N SER A 117 -2.31 6.08 -10.02
CA SER A 117 -2.59 7.37 -10.68
C SER A 117 -2.22 8.60 -9.84
N LEU A 118 -2.07 8.45 -8.52
CA LEU A 118 -1.70 9.51 -7.57
C LEU A 118 -0.18 9.75 -7.46
N PHE A 119 0.62 8.86 -8.06
CA PHE A 119 2.08 8.87 -8.01
C PHE A 119 2.69 9.09 -9.40
N ARG A 120 4.00 9.35 -9.44
CA ARG A 120 4.72 9.69 -10.68
C ARG A 120 5.35 8.47 -11.37
N THR A 121 5.67 7.43 -10.62
CA THR A 121 6.33 6.23 -11.12
C THR A 121 5.35 5.09 -11.40
N ASN A 122 5.84 4.01 -12.00
CA ASN A 122 5.14 2.75 -12.18
C ASN A 122 5.31 1.78 -10.99
N THR A 123 6.01 2.19 -9.93
CA THR A 123 6.24 1.39 -8.72
C THR A 123 5.27 1.82 -7.63
N LEU A 124 4.52 0.87 -7.06
CA LEU A 124 3.46 1.14 -6.10
C LEU A 124 3.70 0.42 -4.77
N LEU A 125 3.65 1.18 -3.67
CA LEU A 125 3.68 0.64 -2.32
C LEU A 125 2.26 0.32 -1.83
N ILE A 126 2.00 -0.92 -1.42
CA ILE A 126 0.74 -1.35 -0.78
C ILE A 126 1.07 -1.92 0.61
N PRO A 127 0.96 -1.14 1.69
CA PRO A 127 1.06 -1.69 3.04
C PRO A 127 -0.06 -2.70 3.29
N LEU A 128 0.26 -3.81 3.95
CA LEU A 128 -0.68 -4.87 4.30
C LEU A 128 -0.56 -5.14 5.79
N GLY A 129 -1.36 -4.44 6.59
CA GLY A 129 -1.27 -4.51 8.04
C GLY A 129 -2.25 -3.55 8.72
N ASP A 130 -2.22 -3.56 10.04
CA ASP A 130 -3.06 -2.78 10.95
C ASP A 130 -2.49 -2.95 12.38
N ASP A 131 -3.17 -2.42 13.37
CA ASP A 131 -2.80 -2.60 14.78
C ASP A 131 -2.80 -4.08 15.19
N PHE A 132 -1.68 -4.53 15.79
CA PHE A 132 -1.51 -5.89 16.33
C PHE A 132 -1.95 -7.01 15.36
N ARG A 133 -1.45 -6.96 14.12
CA ARG A 133 -1.65 -7.99 13.09
C ARG A 133 -0.50 -8.99 13.07
N TYR A 134 -0.72 -10.09 12.36
CA TYR A 134 0.18 -11.22 12.20
C TYR A 134 0.54 -11.88 13.54
N ILE A 135 -0.45 -12.01 14.43
CA ILE A 135 -0.25 -12.62 15.76
C ILE A 135 -0.30 -14.15 15.67
N SER A 136 -1.24 -14.70 14.89
CA SER A 136 -1.41 -16.15 14.75
C SER A 136 -0.91 -16.66 13.40
N ILE A 137 -0.49 -17.92 13.38
CA ILE A 137 -0.08 -18.61 12.16
C ILE A 137 -1.26 -18.68 11.17
N ASP A 138 -2.47 -19.02 11.64
CA ASP A 138 -3.66 -19.09 10.79
C ASP A 138 -3.95 -17.77 10.07
N GLU A 139 -3.74 -16.65 10.76
CA GLU A 139 -3.93 -15.32 10.20
C GLU A 139 -2.87 -14.99 9.14
N ALA A 140 -1.60 -15.24 9.46
CA ALA A 140 -0.49 -15.05 8.54
C ALA A 140 -0.62 -15.94 7.29
N GLU A 141 -1.01 -17.21 7.46
CA GLU A 141 -1.25 -18.14 6.36
C GLU A 141 -2.45 -17.73 5.50
N ALA A 142 -3.56 -17.28 6.11
CA ALA A 142 -4.72 -16.82 5.37
C ALA A 142 -4.36 -15.60 4.51
N GLN A 143 -3.62 -14.62 5.05
CA GLN A 143 -3.14 -13.49 4.25
C GLN A 143 -2.20 -13.97 3.13
N PHE A 144 -1.17 -14.76 3.47
CA PHE A 144 -0.15 -15.17 2.51
C PHE A 144 -0.73 -15.99 1.35
N ARG A 145 -1.47 -17.07 1.65
CA ARG A 145 -1.99 -18.00 0.63
C ARG A 145 -2.94 -17.30 -0.35
N ASN A 146 -3.82 -16.44 0.16
CA ASN A 146 -4.76 -15.71 -0.68
C ASN A 146 -4.05 -14.71 -1.59
N TYR A 147 -3.14 -13.89 -1.04
CA TYR A 147 -2.37 -12.94 -1.85
C TYR A 147 -1.45 -13.64 -2.85
N GLN A 148 -0.85 -14.78 -2.49
CA GLN A 148 -0.02 -15.55 -3.42
C GLN A 148 -0.80 -15.99 -4.66
N LEU A 149 -2.03 -16.51 -4.49
CA LEU A 149 -2.89 -16.87 -5.63
C LEU A 149 -3.23 -15.65 -6.52
N LEU A 150 -3.49 -14.50 -5.90
CA LEU A 150 -3.76 -13.26 -6.64
C LEU A 150 -2.53 -12.80 -7.43
N PHE A 151 -1.34 -12.84 -6.82
CA PHE A 151 -0.09 -12.46 -7.45
C PHE A 151 0.28 -13.41 -8.59
N ASP A 152 0.15 -14.72 -8.38
CA ASP A 152 0.41 -15.73 -9.41
C ASP A 152 -0.51 -15.51 -10.63
N HIS A 153 -1.79 -15.21 -10.42
CA HIS A 153 -2.71 -14.89 -11.52
C HIS A 153 -2.36 -13.58 -12.23
N ILE A 154 -2.01 -12.53 -11.48
CA ILE A 154 -1.63 -11.23 -12.06
C ILE A 154 -0.37 -11.38 -12.92
N ASN A 155 0.67 -12.01 -12.36
CA ASN A 155 1.99 -12.10 -12.96
C ASN A 155 2.03 -13.08 -14.15
N SER A 156 1.17 -14.11 -14.16
CA SER A 156 1.08 -15.07 -15.28
C SER A 156 0.26 -14.56 -16.47
N ASN A 157 -0.38 -13.39 -16.36
CA ASN A 157 -1.21 -12.82 -17.42
C ASN A 157 -0.62 -11.51 -17.96
N PRO A 158 0.18 -11.56 -19.04
CA PRO A 158 0.83 -10.38 -19.62
C PRO A 158 -0.14 -9.26 -20.04
N SER A 159 -1.41 -9.59 -20.35
CA SER A 159 -2.41 -8.58 -20.72
C SER A 159 -2.75 -7.61 -19.57
N LEU A 160 -2.43 -7.98 -18.33
CA LEU A 160 -2.66 -7.15 -17.15
C LEU A 160 -1.57 -6.09 -16.94
N ASN A 161 -0.43 -6.16 -17.64
CA ASN A 161 0.66 -5.19 -17.57
C ASN A 161 1.03 -4.80 -16.13
N ALA A 162 1.14 -5.79 -15.25
CA ALA A 162 1.42 -5.60 -13.83
C ALA A 162 2.27 -6.76 -13.30
N GLU A 163 3.15 -6.43 -12.37
CA GLU A 163 3.87 -7.39 -11.54
C GLU A 163 3.56 -7.06 -10.07
N ALA A 164 3.13 -8.06 -9.31
CA ALA A 164 2.84 -7.94 -7.88
C ALA A 164 3.63 -8.98 -7.10
N LYS A 165 4.24 -8.56 -5.98
CA LYS A 165 5.00 -9.44 -5.09
C LYS A 165 4.97 -8.89 -3.67
N PHE A 166 5.19 -9.78 -2.70
CA PHE A 166 5.58 -9.33 -1.37
C PHE A 166 6.96 -8.68 -1.43
N GLY A 167 7.15 -7.61 -0.67
CA GLY A 167 8.40 -6.88 -0.61
C GLY A 167 8.51 -6.09 0.67
N THR A 168 9.71 -5.59 0.93
CA THR A 168 10.01 -4.72 2.06
C THR A 168 9.87 -3.24 1.66
N LEU A 169 9.88 -2.35 2.64
CA LEU A 169 9.93 -0.91 2.38
C LEU A 169 11.22 -0.50 1.64
N GLU A 170 12.32 -1.22 1.87
CA GLU A 170 13.57 -0.99 1.15
C GLU A 170 13.45 -1.37 -0.33
N ASP A 171 12.85 -2.52 -0.64
CA ASP A 171 12.63 -2.97 -2.02
C ASP A 171 11.82 -1.94 -2.81
N TYR A 172 10.79 -1.35 -2.19
CA TYR A 172 10.00 -0.28 -2.79
C TYR A 172 10.85 0.96 -3.11
N PHE A 173 11.62 1.48 -2.14
CA PHE A 173 12.44 2.66 -2.37
C PHE A 173 13.59 2.41 -3.34
N ARG A 174 14.11 1.17 -3.42
CA ARG A 174 15.10 0.77 -4.42
C ARG A 174 14.48 0.78 -5.82
N ALA A 175 13.33 0.14 -5.99
CA ALA A 175 12.61 0.10 -7.26
C ALA A 175 12.10 1.48 -7.73
N LEU A 176 11.95 2.46 -6.84
CA LEU A 176 11.65 3.84 -7.22
C LEU A 176 12.84 4.59 -7.85
N ARG A 177 14.08 4.12 -7.63
CA ARG A 177 15.31 4.77 -8.11
C ARG A 177 15.85 4.15 -9.40
N GLU A 178 15.38 2.97 -9.77
CA GLU A 178 15.70 2.30 -11.03
C GLU A 178 14.90 2.91 -12.19
#